data_AF-C1BJN1-F1
#
_entry.id   AF-C1BJN1-F1
#
_cell.length_a   1.000
_cell.length_b   1.000
_cell.length_c   1.000
_cell.angle_alpha   90.00
_cell.angle_beta   90.00
_cell.angle_gamma   90.00
#
_symmetry.space_group_name_H-M   'P 1'
#
loop_
_entity.id
_entity.type
_entity.pdbx_description
1 polymer ?
#
loop_
_entity_poly.entity_id
_entity_poly.type
_entity_poly.pdbx_seq_one_letter_code
_entity_poly.pdbx_strand_id
1 'polypeptide(L)'
;MSDSGNQTEVQNGGAHGNITEPQVTRPNVGNKVAVVLGAQWGDEGKGKVVDLLAQDADIVCRCQGGNNAGHTVVVDSVEYDFHLLPSGIINPDVTAFIGNGVVIHLPGLFEEAEKNEHKGKSLKGWEKRLIISDRAHIVFDSQESV
;
A
#
# COMPACT_ATOMS: atom_id res chain seq x y z
N MET A 1 33.16 -37.19 -53.25
CA MET A 1 33.46 -35.77 -53.49
C MET A 1 32.75 -35.00 -52.38
N SER A 2 33.37 -34.44 -51.36
CA SER A 2 34.77 -34.27 -50.98
C SER A 2 34.80 -34.21 -49.46
N ASP A 3 35.72 -34.98 -48.90
CA ASP A 3 36.10 -35.02 -47.48
C ASP A 3 36.98 -33.80 -47.15
N SER A 4 36.76 -33.17 -46.00
CA SER A 4 37.68 -32.25 -45.32
C SER A 4 37.07 -32.00 -43.94
N GLY A 5 37.40 -32.74 -42.89
CA GLY A 5 38.73 -32.96 -42.36
C GLY A 5 38.95 -31.98 -41.21
N ASN A 6 39.00 -32.46 -39.97
CA ASN A 6 40.18 -32.27 -39.13
C ASN A 6 40.15 -33.16 -37.89
N GLN A 7 41.36 -33.43 -37.43
CA GLN A 7 41.83 -34.47 -36.54
C GLN A 7 41.39 -34.33 -35.08
N THR A 8 41.43 -35.48 -34.43
CA THR A 8 41.38 -35.76 -32.99
C THR A 8 42.43 -34.99 -32.19
N GLU A 9 42.00 -34.34 -31.10
CA GLU A 9 42.85 -34.07 -29.93
C GLU A 9 42.34 -34.86 -28.72
N VAL A 10 43.31 -35.30 -27.92
CA VAL A 10 43.24 -36.31 -26.87
C VAL A 10 42.81 -35.68 -25.54
N GLN A 11 41.93 -36.41 -24.84
CA GLN A 11 41.58 -36.43 -23.41
C GLN A 11 42.23 -35.41 -22.45
N ASN A 12 41.41 -34.82 -21.59
CA ASN A 12 41.72 -34.77 -20.16
C ASN A 12 40.47 -34.78 -19.29
N GLY A 13 40.52 -35.61 -18.24
CA GLY A 13 39.40 -35.97 -17.38
C GLY A 13 38.87 -34.85 -16.50
N GLY A 14 37.64 -35.06 -16.06
CA GLY A 14 36.94 -34.22 -15.10
C GLY A 14 35.49 -34.63 -15.03
N ALA A 15 35.20 -35.79 -14.41
CA ALA A 15 33.84 -36.17 -14.06
C ALA A 15 33.33 -35.24 -12.94
N HIS A 16 32.97 -34.01 -13.30
CA HIS A 16 32.13 -33.16 -12.47
C HIS A 16 30.70 -33.37 -12.92
N GLY A 17 30.05 -34.37 -12.32
CA GLY A 17 28.61 -34.52 -12.41
C GLY A 17 27.97 -33.23 -11.92
N ASN A 18 27.37 -32.46 -12.83
CA ASN A 18 26.48 -31.38 -12.47
C ASN A 18 25.28 -32.00 -11.76
N ILE A 19 25.31 -32.02 -10.44
CA ILE A 19 24.11 -32.13 -9.63
C ILE A 19 23.27 -30.87 -9.92
N THR A 20 22.35 -30.98 -10.88
CA THR A 20 21.32 -29.96 -11.05
C THR A 20 20.45 -29.99 -9.80
N GLU A 21 20.66 -29.04 -8.90
CA GLU A 21 19.72 -28.78 -7.82
C GLU A 21 18.31 -28.66 -8.41
N PRO A 22 17.28 -29.30 -7.82
CA PRO A 22 15.92 -29.12 -8.28
C PRO A 22 15.59 -27.62 -8.23
N GLN A 23 15.40 -27.01 -9.39
CA GLN A 23 14.92 -25.64 -9.48
C GLN A 23 13.48 -25.64 -8.96
N VAL A 24 13.30 -25.32 -7.68
CA VAL A 24 11.99 -25.15 -7.07
C VAL A 24 11.35 -23.92 -7.72
N THR A 25 10.48 -24.15 -8.70
CA THR A 25 9.69 -23.08 -9.33
C THR A 25 8.77 -22.52 -8.27
N ARG A 26 9.12 -21.36 -7.71
CA ARG A 26 8.22 -20.63 -6.82
C ARG A 26 6.94 -20.33 -7.62
N PRO A 27 5.74 -20.60 -7.08
CA PRO A 27 4.51 -20.26 -7.77
C PRO A 27 4.53 -18.77 -8.12
N ASN A 28 3.91 -18.41 -9.24
CA ASN A 28 3.72 -17.01 -9.63
C ASN A 28 2.79 -16.35 -8.62
N VAL A 29 3.36 -15.87 -7.52
CA VAL A 29 2.64 -15.08 -6.52
C VAL A 29 2.45 -13.71 -7.16
N GLY A 30 1.20 -13.26 -7.28
CA GLY A 30 0.88 -11.92 -7.78
C GLY A 30 1.50 -10.80 -6.94
N ASN A 31 1.02 -9.58 -7.13
CA ASN A 31 1.55 -8.42 -6.42
C ASN A 31 1.61 -8.66 -4.90
N LYS A 32 2.77 -8.34 -4.30
CA LYS A 32 2.95 -8.38 -2.85
C LYS A 32 2.59 -7.02 -2.27
N VAL A 33 2.04 -7.02 -1.05
CA VAL A 33 1.71 -5.80 -0.32
C VAL A 33 2.79 -5.49 0.72
N ALA A 34 3.12 -4.21 0.88
CA ALA A 34 3.91 -3.72 2.00
C ALA A 34 2.96 -3.28 3.13
N VAL A 35 3.35 -3.54 4.38
CA VAL A 35 2.52 -3.22 5.54
C VAL A 35 3.34 -2.42 6.56
N VAL A 36 2.81 -1.26 6.97
CA VAL A 36 3.34 -0.46 8.08
C VAL A 36 2.49 -0.76 9.31
N LEU A 37 3.11 -1.31 10.36
CA LEU A 37 2.45 -1.68 11.61
C LEU A 37 3.14 -1.04 12.81
N GLY A 38 2.37 -0.76 13.86
CA GLY A 38 2.90 -0.32 15.15
C GLY A 38 3.48 -1.52 15.89
N ALA A 39 4.64 -1.33 16.51
CA ALA A 39 5.30 -2.37 17.29
C ALA A 39 5.04 -2.24 18.79
N GLN A 40 4.43 -1.13 19.23
CA GLN A 40 4.23 -0.77 20.63
C GLN A 40 2.75 -0.41 20.86
N TRP A 41 2.48 0.66 21.61
CA TRP A 41 1.14 1.09 22.04
C TRP A 41 0.69 2.39 21.36
N GLY A 42 1.03 2.59 20.08
CA GLY A 42 0.62 3.79 19.34
C GLY A 42 1.71 4.87 19.30
N ASP A 43 1.41 5.94 18.55
CA ASP A 43 2.25 7.13 18.39
C ASP A 43 3.71 6.89 17.94
N GLU A 44 4.00 5.75 17.29
CA GLU A 44 5.35 5.43 16.81
C GLU A 44 5.75 6.20 15.53
N GLY A 45 4.91 7.11 15.04
CA GLY A 45 5.16 7.85 13.80
C GLY A 45 4.88 7.06 12.52
N LYS A 46 4.00 6.05 12.57
CA LYS A 46 3.59 5.22 11.41
C LYS A 46 3.18 6.05 10.20
N GLY A 47 2.41 7.12 10.43
CA GLY A 47 1.94 7.99 9.35
C GLY A 47 3.09 8.61 8.55
N LYS A 48 4.18 9.01 9.20
CA LYS A 48 5.38 9.53 8.52
C LYS A 48 6.03 8.49 7.61
N VAL A 49 6.04 7.22 8.01
CA VAL A 49 6.55 6.11 7.17
C VAL A 49 5.58 5.83 6.01
N VAL A 50 4.27 5.85 6.27
CA VAL A 50 3.24 5.70 5.23
C VAL A 50 3.38 6.81 4.18
N ASP A 51 3.55 8.06 4.59
CA ASP A 51 3.69 9.19 3.66
C ASP A 51 4.93 9.05 2.75
N LEU A 52 6.03 8.54 3.29
CA LEU A 52 7.23 8.26 2.51
C LEU A 52 6.97 7.16 1.47
N LEU A 53 6.33 6.07 1.88
CA LEU A 53 6.05 4.94 0.99
C LEU A 53 4.93 5.24 -0.04
N ALA A 54 4.01 6.15 0.29
CA ALA A 54 2.88 6.51 -0.56
C ALA A 54 3.28 7.33 -1.79
N GLN A 55 4.52 7.87 -1.84
CA GLN A 55 5.02 8.60 -3.00
C GLN A 55 5.10 7.71 -4.26
N ASP A 56 5.45 6.43 -4.08
CA ASP A 56 5.64 5.46 -5.17
C ASP A 56 4.55 4.37 -5.18
N ALA A 57 3.46 4.55 -4.43
CA ALA A 57 2.38 3.56 -4.34
C ALA A 57 1.31 3.79 -5.41
N ASP A 58 0.76 2.70 -5.96
CA ASP A 58 -0.45 2.76 -6.79
C ASP A 58 -1.73 2.82 -5.93
N ILE A 59 -1.72 2.11 -4.80
CA ILE A 59 -2.86 1.96 -3.90
C ILE A 59 -2.39 2.06 -2.44
N VAL A 60 -3.10 2.84 -1.64
CA VAL A 60 -2.89 2.94 -0.18
C VAL A 60 -4.16 2.51 0.55
N CYS A 61 -4.01 1.54 1.46
CA CYS A 61 -5.14 0.88 2.11
C CYS A 61 -5.18 1.12 3.61
N ARG A 62 -6.39 1.27 4.18
CA ARG A 62 -6.64 1.07 5.62
C ARG A 62 -7.43 -0.22 5.80
N CYS A 63 -6.93 -1.15 6.62
CA CYS A 63 -7.52 -2.48 6.77
C CYS A 63 -8.37 -2.66 8.04
N GLN A 64 -8.14 -1.85 9.08
CA GLN A 64 -8.75 -2.00 10.41
C GLN A 64 -8.91 -0.63 11.10
N GLY A 65 -9.66 -0.62 12.19
CA GLY A 65 -9.85 0.56 13.06
C GLY A 65 -10.93 1.52 12.56
N GLY A 66 -10.93 2.74 13.10
CA GLY A 66 -11.86 3.81 12.72
C GLY A 66 -11.15 5.17 12.61
N ASN A 67 -11.86 6.23 12.99
CA ASN A 67 -11.42 7.63 13.00
C ASN A 67 -10.78 8.06 14.34
N ASN A 68 -10.37 7.12 15.18
CA ASN A 68 -9.93 7.35 16.56
C ASN A 68 -8.48 7.84 16.70
N ALA A 69 -7.70 7.85 15.62
CA ALA A 69 -6.33 8.34 15.61
C ALA A 69 -6.12 9.25 14.40
N GLY A 70 -5.43 10.37 14.62
CA GLY A 70 -5.11 11.37 13.59
C GLY A 70 -3.68 11.24 13.08
N HIS A 71 -3.48 11.65 11.83
CA HIS A 71 -2.17 11.85 11.22
C HIS A 71 -2.20 13.10 10.34
N THR A 72 -1.28 14.04 10.59
CA THR A 72 -1.18 15.28 9.84
C THR A 72 -0.07 15.18 8.79
N VAL A 73 -0.40 15.53 7.54
CA VAL A 73 0.53 15.62 6.42
C VAL A 73 0.65 17.07 5.97
N VAL A 74 1.87 17.53 5.69
CA VAL A 74 2.10 18.88 5.18
C VAL A 74 2.53 18.82 3.71
N VAL A 75 1.79 19.49 2.83
CA VAL A 75 2.13 19.63 1.41
C VAL A 75 2.08 21.11 1.05
N ASP A 76 3.17 21.64 0.49
CA ASP A 76 3.28 23.05 0.09
C ASP A 76 2.86 24.04 1.21
N SER A 77 3.25 23.75 2.46
CA SER A 77 2.90 24.53 3.67
C SER A 77 1.41 24.49 4.07
N VAL A 78 0.62 23.59 3.49
CA VAL A 78 -0.77 23.32 3.88
C VAL A 78 -0.83 22.03 4.69
N GLU A 79 -1.45 22.09 5.87
CA GLU A 79 -1.61 20.96 6.79
C GLU A 79 -2.92 20.22 6.56
N TYR A 80 -2.85 18.94 6.21
CA TYR A 80 -4.00 18.06 6.00
C TYR A 80 -4.10 17.06 7.16
N ASP A 81 -5.28 16.97 7.78
CA ASP A 81 -5.50 16.14 8.97
C ASP A 81 -6.33 14.92 8.61
N PHE A 82 -5.73 13.73 8.67
CA PHE A 82 -6.38 12.49 8.31
C PHE A 82 -6.73 11.68 9.55
N HIS A 83 -7.96 11.15 9.60
CA HIS A 83 -8.43 10.29 10.69
C HIS A 83 -8.88 8.94 10.14
N LEU A 84 -9.82 8.94 9.19
CA LEU A 84 -10.34 7.75 8.55
C LEU A 84 -9.77 7.54 7.15
N LEU A 85 -9.60 8.61 6.37
CA LEU A 85 -9.00 8.51 5.04
C LEU A 85 -7.57 7.95 5.16
N PRO A 86 -7.13 7.06 4.25
CA PRO A 86 -5.72 6.72 4.14
C PRO A 86 -4.92 7.96 3.73
N SER A 87 -3.95 8.40 4.54
CA SER A 87 -3.22 9.68 4.31
C SER A 87 -2.53 9.77 2.95
N GLY A 88 -2.15 8.62 2.38
CA GLY A 88 -1.58 8.52 1.03
C GLY A 88 -2.50 9.03 -0.09
N ILE A 89 -3.80 9.25 0.15
CA ILE A 89 -4.72 9.89 -0.79
C ILE A 89 -4.28 11.32 -1.20
N ILE A 90 -3.39 11.94 -0.40
CA ILE A 90 -2.75 13.22 -0.71
C ILE A 90 -1.95 13.18 -2.01
N ASN A 91 -1.43 12.00 -2.40
CA ASN A 91 -0.83 11.79 -3.70
C ASN A 91 -1.96 11.68 -4.75
N PRO A 92 -2.01 12.56 -5.77
CA PRO A 92 -3.07 12.55 -6.76
C PRO A 92 -3.09 11.28 -7.63
N ASP A 93 -1.98 10.56 -7.73
CA ASP A 93 -1.86 9.33 -8.53
C ASP A 93 -2.27 8.06 -7.76
N VAL A 94 -2.48 8.16 -6.44
CA VAL A 94 -2.87 7.05 -5.57
C VAL A 94 -4.39 6.84 -5.57
N THR A 95 -4.80 5.57 -5.63
CA THR A 95 -6.14 5.14 -5.22
C THR A 95 -6.14 4.79 -3.72
N ALA A 96 -7.00 5.44 -2.95
CA ALA A 96 -7.22 5.12 -1.55
C ALA A 96 -8.28 4.02 -1.40
N PHE A 97 -8.01 3.03 -0.55
CA PHE A 97 -8.93 1.91 -0.30
C PHE A 97 -9.22 1.74 1.19
N ILE A 98 -10.50 1.76 1.55
CA ILE A 98 -10.98 1.41 2.90
C ILE A 98 -11.47 -0.04 2.88
N GLY A 99 -10.75 -0.92 3.58
CA GLY A 99 -11.04 -2.35 3.65
C GLY A 99 -12.20 -2.70 4.59
N ASN A 100 -12.70 -3.93 4.47
CA ASN A 100 -13.88 -4.41 5.21
C ASN A 100 -13.72 -4.46 6.75
N GLY A 101 -12.50 -4.42 7.26
CA GLY A 101 -12.23 -4.41 8.71
C GLY A 101 -12.32 -3.03 9.35
N VAL A 102 -12.57 -1.98 8.55
CA VAL A 102 -12.73 -0.61 9.05
C VAL A 102 -14.17 -0.40 9.51
N VAL A 103 -14.33 0.37 10.59
CA VAL A 103 -15.61 0.93 11.03
C VAL A 103 -15.69 2.40 10.62
N ILE A 104 -16.78 2.78 9.94
CA ILE A 104 -16.89 4.07 9.24
C ILE A 104 -18.01 4.90 9.86
N HIS A 105 -17.67 6.03 10.48
CA HIS A 105 -18.62 7.08 10.77
C HIS A 105 -18.79 7.96 9.53
N LEU A 106 -19.96 7.91 8.89
CA LEU A 106 -20.18 8.60 7.61
C LEU A 106 -20.09 10.13 7.74
N PRO A 107 -20.75 10.79 8.71
CA PRO A 107 -20.62 12.24 8.87
C PRO A 107 -19.16 12.67 9.07
N GLY A 108 -18.41 11.96 9.93
CA GLY A 108 -17.00 12.24 10.20
C GLY A 108 -16.10 12.04 8.97
N LEU A 109 -16.36 11.02 8.14
CA LEU A 109 -15.66 10.84 6.87
C LEU A 109 -15.83 12.04 5.93
N PHE A 110 -17.07 12.49 5.74
CA PHE A 110 -17.34 13.64 4.86
C PHE A 110 -16.80 14.95 5.46
N GLU A 111 -16.95 15.16 6.77
CA GLU A 111 -16.41 16.33 7.46
C GLU A 111 -14.87 16.39 7.33
N GLU A 112 -14.17 15.27 7.53
CA GLU A 112 -12.73 15.16 7.32
C GLU A 112 -12.34 15.53 5.88
N ALA A 113 -13.03 14.95 4.90
CA ALA A 113 -12.72 15.16 3.49
C ALA A 113 -12.97 16.62 3.07
N GLU A 114 -14.13 17.19 3.44
CA GLU A 114 -14.49 18.58 3.16
C GLU A 114 -13.51 19.56 3.81
N LYS A 115 -13.17 19.35 5.10
CA LYS A 115 -12.19 20.22 5.78
C LYS A 115 -10.86 20.22 5.05
N ASN A 116 -10.36 19.05 4.67
CA ASN A 116 -9.09 18.94 3.97
C ASN A 116 -9.14 19.51 2.55
N GLU A 117 -10.22 19.29 1.81
CA GLU A 117 -10.39 19.86 0.46
C GLU A 117 -10.44 21.40 0.47
N HIS A 118 -11.03 22.01 1.52
CA HIS A 118 -11.03 23.47 1.68
C HIS A 118 -9.66 24.07 2.00
N LYS A 119 -8.75 23.32 2.63
CA LYS A 119 -7.42 23.82 3.00
C LYS A 119 -6.49 24.00 1.80
N GLY A 120 -6.62 23.16 0.76
CA GLY A 120 -5.76 23.27 -0.42
C GLY A 120 -6.10 22.27 -1.51
N LYS A 121 -5.35 22.34 -2.61
CA LYS A 121 -5.72 21.63 -3.86
C LYS A 121 -5.40 20.14 -3.87
N SER A 122 -4.55 19.65 -2.96
CA SER A 122 -4.03 18.28 -2.98
C SER A 122 -5.11 17.20 -2.74
N LEU A 123 -6.25 17.57 -2.15
CA LEU A 123 -7.39 16.67 -1.94
C LEU A 123 -8.50 16.82 -2.98
N LYS A 124 -8.35 17.68 -4.00
CA LYS A 124 -9.40 17.86 -5.00
C LYS A 124 -9.70 16.58 -5.75
N GLY A 125 -10.98 16.26 -5.90
CA GLY A 125 -11.41 15.06 -6.63
C GLY A 125 -11.12 13.75 -5.90
N TRP A 126 -10.94 13.79 -4.58
CA TRP A 126 -10.69 12.62 -3.74
C TRP A 126 -11.78 11.54 -3.90
N GLU A 127 -13.03 11.94 -4.16
CA GLU A 127 -14.18 11.07 -4.33
C GLU A 127 -14.06 10.12 -5.53
N LYS A 128 -13.21 10.46 -6.51
CA LYS A 128 -12.93 9.61 -7.68
C LYS A 128 -11.85 8.58 -7.43
N ARG A 129 -11.10 8.74 -6.33
CA ARG A 129 -9.93 7.93 -5.97
C ARG A 129 -10.12 7.18 -4.66
N LEU A 130 -11.22 7.41 -3.94
CA LEU A 130 -11.57 6.64 -2.76
C LEU A 130 -12.50 5.49 -3.12
N ILE A 131 -12.08 4.28 -2.77
CA ILE A 131 -12.91 3.08 -2.86
C ILE A 131 -13.17 2.59 -1.44
N ILE A 132 -14.44 2.34 -1.12
CA ILE A 132 -14.87 1.81 0.17
C ILE A 132 -15.42 0.40 -0.05
N SER A 133 -14.89 -0.55 0.69
CA SER A 133 -15.46 -1.90 0.76
C SER A 133 -16.91 -1.84 1.25
N ASP A 134 -17.84 -2.41 0.48
CA ASP A 134 -19.27 -2.53 0.82
C ASP A 134 -19.55 -3.36 2.10
N ARG A 135 -18.56 -4.13 2.55
CA ARG A 135 -18.58 -4.92 3.79
C ARG A 135 -18.03 -4.20 5.03
N ALA A 136 -17.60 -2.95 4.91
CA ALA A 136 -17.17 -2.16 6.07
C ALA A 136 -18.39 -1.85 6.96
N HIS A 137 -18.20 -1.89 8.28
CA HIS A 137 -19.29 -1.61 9.22
C HIS A 137 -19.49 -0.10 9.37
N ILE A 138 -20.73 0.33 9.60
CA ILE A 138 -21.06 1.75 9.82
C ILE A 138 -21.13 2.01 11.32
N VAL A 139 -20.45 3.06 11.77
CA VAL A 139 -20.59 3.65 13.09
C VAL A 139 -21.73 4.68 13.02
N PHE A 140 -22.74 4.51 13.86
CA PHE A 140 -23.85 5.47 14.00
C PHE A 140 -23.57 6.43 15.17
N ASP A 141 -24.16 7.63 15.14
CA ASP A 141 -24.00 8.64 16.21
C ASP A 141 -24.36 8.11 17.61
N SER A 142 -25.32 7.18 17.69
CA SER A 142 -25.70 6.53 18.95
C SER A 142 -24.59 5.66 19.55
N GLN A 143 -23.61 5.24 18.76
CA GLN A 143 -22.45 4.45 19.20
C GLN A 143 -21.28 5.34 19.62
N GLU A 144 -21.18 6.57 19.09
CA GLU A 144 -20.17 7.56 19.54
C GLU A 144 -20.53 8.19 20.89
N SER A 145 -21.81 8.18 21.23
CA SER A 145 -22.35 8.80 22.46
C SER A 145 -22.20 7.93 23.72
N VAL A 146 -21.54 6.77 23.62
CA VAL A 146 -21.43 5.75 24.69
C VAL A 146 -20.06 5.79 25.36
#